data_AF-A0A960YL98-F1
#
_entry.id   AF-A0A960YL98-F1
#
_cell.length_a   1.000
_cell.length_b   1.000
_cell.length_c   1.000
_cell.angle_alpha   90.00
_cell.angle_beta   90.00
_cell.angle_gamma   90.00
#
_symmetry.space_group_name_H-M   'P 1'
#
loop_
_entity.id
_entity.type
_entity.pdbx_description
1 polymer ?
#
loop_
_entity_poly.entity_id
_entity_poly.type
_entity_poly.pdbx_seq_one_letter_code
_entity_poly.pdbx_strand_id
1 'polypeptide(L)'
;MYSSQFHRYLPSRDTLRSDATSGFRGKRSGIVLLPLLALLCSVLWSCQNRSSESSAELHGEELPTSQASDPVSYLDSKKLQKGEIVSITPVWDFYWKRLLEPGEFQGITPDRRLRGMDIWKRLGYDAQGYATYRTFLRLPANRSLTLRFSQQLTAVRVFIDGKERAGHGIPGRSLDTTVPGRKNLFITLTSSGQPLELVMQIANFHSFRGGARGVIEVGPAERILEVSRREESLELLAAGFLGAIALYHLFLFSLQRREWVYLCFAALCLSFAFRIPLLGEKTIHLLWSGISWETQYRTNLGLNILTPPLLILFFHLLFPGALRKGLLGAFLFICAIFALSIFMDTVRLGQIMFAYYLVVAGPALLLGLYMVFSHGIRKEGSGRTMALGMAMVTVFGLMAIYQNWYTKEDAGQLAMLAFVAFGLFQAVGVAQRHNESIQKEQELSRRLQKSREALSHQRQSLENDLHDSLGSRLVDLKLQADKDRPDLESLRSQLSTTYDLFRGQLLFMEDLGYSARDPLDAIQISVLRRYAAVEREVRFRIDGAHRLALEEFLFDDATRADFLQLMRELCTNDLKYGRGESRWRLSIRDGIVRLDQMNLVGEP
;
A
#
# COMPACT_ATOMS: atom_id res chain seq x y z
N MET A 1 -72.46 -8.05 -10.21
CA MET A 1 -72.83 -8.24 -8.79
C MET A 1 -71.57 -8.73 -8.08
N TYR A 2 -71.18 -8.05 -7.00
CA TYR A 2 -69.87 -8.08 -6.30
C TYR A 2 -68.66 -7.42 -7.00
N SER A 3 -68.60 -6.11 -6.71
CA SER A 3 -67.49 -5.15 -6.68
C SER A 3 -66.31 -5.60 -5.80
N SER A 4 -65.05 -5.31 -6.20
CA SER A 4 -64.27 -4.24 -5.55
C SER A 4 -62.81 -4.10 -6.05
N GLN A 5 -62.50 -2.84 -6.40
CA GLN A 5 -61.25 -2.09 -6.14
C GLN A 5 -59.94 -2.47 -6.86
N PHE A 6 -59.77 -1.87 -8.05
CA PHE A 6 -58.48 -1.35 -8.52
C PHE A 6 -58.47 0.17 -8.27
N HIS A 7 -57.66 0.66 -7.34
CA HIS A 7 -57.30 2.08 -7.26
C HIS A 7 -55.80 2.27 -7.29
N ARG A 8 -55.40 3.09 -8.27
CA ARG A 8 -54.08 3.68 -8.52
C ARG A 8 -53.50 4.32 -7.27
N TYR A 9 -52.19 4.14 -7.05
CA TYR A 9 -51.34 5.14 -6.40
C TYR A 9 -49.93 5.12 -7.01
N LEU A 10 -49.66 6.12 -7.85
CA LEU A 10 -48.33 6.66 -8.08
C LEU A 10 -48.07 7.73 -7.00
N PRO A 11 -46.87 7.78 -6.38
CA PRO A 11 -46.42 9.01 -5.74
C PRO A 11 -45.42 9.74 -6.64
N SER A 12 -45.72 11.03 -6.80
CA SER A 12 -44.93 12.09 -7.41
C SER A 12 -43.60 12.34 -6.71
N ARG A 13 -42.62 12.79 -7.51
CA ARG A 13 -41.43 13.52 -7.08
C ARG A 13 -41.85 14.71 -6.21
N ASP A 14 -41.52 14.65 -4.92
CA ASP A 14 -41.17 15.78 -4.03
C ASP A 14 -41.35 15.35 -2.58
N THR A 15 -40.32 14.74 -1.99
CA THR A 15 -40.09 14.65 -0.54
C THR A 15 -38.66 14.14 -0.30
N LEU A 16 -37.68 14.97 -0.69
CA LEU A 16 -36.30 14.85 -0.24
C LEU A 16 -36.04 15.97 0.76
N ARG A 17 -36.39 15.75 2.04
CA ARG A 17 -35.74 16.37 3.20
C ARG A 17 -36.29 15.78 4.50
N SER A 18 -35.37 15.53 5.43
CA SER A 18 -35.52 15.07 6.81
C SER A 18 -36.17 13.69 7.02
N ASP A 19 -35.34 12.66 7.19
CA ASP A 19 -35.04 12.21 8.55
C ASP A 19 -33.86 11.23 8.57
N ALA A 20 -32.77 11.73 9.13
CA ALA A 20 -31.70 10.93 9.67
C ALA A 20 -32.09 10.58 11.12
N THR A 21 -31.96 9.30 11.50
CA THR A 21 -31.14 8.83 12.62
C THR A 21 -31.60 7.44 13.11
N SER A 22 -30.80 6.42 12.85
CA SER A 22 -30.38 5.37 13.80
C SER A 22 -29.98 4.11 13.02
N GLY A 23 -28.78 3.59 13.32
CA GLY A 23 -28.28 2.35 12.70
C GLY A 23 -26.79 2.28 12.41
N PHE A 24 -25.95 3.12 13.03
CA PHE A 24 -24.49 3.05 12.87
C PHE A 24 -23.88 2.08 13.91
N ARG A 25 -23.75 0.79 13.58
CA ARG A 25 -22.86 -0.16 14.29
C ARG A 25 -21.63 -0.43 13.43
N GLY A 26 -20.71 0.54 13.45
CA GLY A 26 -19.40 0.47 12.80
C GLY A 26 -18.37 1.23 13.62
N LYS A 27 -18.12 0.80 14.86
CA LYS A 27 -17.06 1.37 15.72
C LYS A 27 -16.33 0.27 16.46
N ARG A 28 -15.19 -0.18 15.91
CA ARG A 28 -14.04 -0.66 16.70
C ARG A 28 -12.67 -0.34 16.10
N SER A 29 -12.55 0.09 14.85
CA SER A 29 -11.24 0.41 14.25
C SER A 29 -10.68 1.81 14.56
N GLY A 30 -11.50 2.72 15.12
CA GLY A 30 -11.10 4.13 15.36
C GLY A 30 -10.42 4.40 16.71
N ILE A 31 -10.46 3.47 17.66
CA ILE A 31 -9.97 3.71 19.03
C ILE A 31 -8.44 3.50 19.14
N VAL A 32 -7.83 2.76 18.23
CA VAL A 32 -6.38 2.53 18.21
C VAL A 32 -5.63 3.65 17.45
N LEU A 33 -6.28 4.35 16.50
CA LEU A 33 -5.62 5.38 15.69
C LEU A 33 -5.41 6.71 16.43
N LEU A 34 -6.31 7.09 17.33
CA LEU A 34 -6.28 8.36 18.06
C LEU A 34 -5.04 8.54 18.97
N PRO A 35 -4.64 7.56 19.81
CA PRO A 35 -3.43 7.71 20.63
C PRO A 35 -2.15 7.74 19.79
N LEU A 36 -2.11 7.01 18.66
CA LEU A 36 -0.98 7.04 17.72
C LEU A 36 -0.87 8.37 16.98
N LEU A 37 -1.99 8.95 16.53
CA LEU A 37 -2.04 10.29 15.95
C LEU A 37 -1.63 11.37 16.95
N ALA A 38 -2.06 11.27 18.20
CA ALA A 38 -1.63 12.19 19.27
C ALA A 38 -0.12 12.08 19.54
N LEU A 39 0.43 10.86 19.55
CA LEU A 39 1.87 10.63 19.66
C LEU A 39 2.62 11.25 18.46
N LEU A 40 2.13 11.02 17.23
CA LEU A 40 2.67 11.62 16.00
C LEU A 40 2.64 13.15 16.03
N CYS A 41 1.53 13.75 16.45
CA CYS A 41 1.39 15.21 16.57
C CYS A 41 2.30 15.79 17.66
N SER A 42 2.51 15.08 18.77
CA SER A 42 3.44 15.50 19.83
C SER A 42 4.90 15.47 19.38
N VAL A 43 5.27 14.50 18.54
CA VAL A 43 6.59 14.43 17.90
C VAL A 43 6.74 15.58 16.90
N LEU A 44 5.74 15.82 16.05
CA LEU A 44 5.72 16.93 15.08
C LEU A 44 5.85 18.31 15.75
N TRP A 45 5.11 18.56 16.83
CA TRP A 45 5.22 19.79 17.62
C TRP A 45 6.63 19.95 18.18
N SER A 46 7.21 18.88 18.72
CA SER A 46 8.56 18.91 19.31
C SER A 46 9.65 19.16 18.26
N CYS A 47 9.50 18.68 17.02
CA CYS A 47 10.43 18.97 15.92
C CYS A 47 10.27 20.41 15.39
N GLN A 48 9.03 20.87 15.22
CA GLN A 48 8.74 22.18 14.64
C GLN A 48 9.26 23.33 15.52
N ASN A 49 9.12 23.21 16.84
CA ASN A 49 9.61 24.20 17.79
C ASN A 49 11.14 24.28 17.86
N ARG A 50 11.85 23.22 17.44
CA ARG A 50 13.32 23.17 17.37
C ARG A 50 13.84 23.78 16.07
N SER A 51 13.11 23.58 14.97
CA SER A 51 13.48 24.07 13.63
C SER A 51 13.42 25.60 13.46
N SER A 52 12.51 26.28 14.17
CA SER A 52 12.31 27.73 14.01
C SER A 52 13.42 28.59 14.63
N GLU A 53 14.20 28.07 15.56
CA GLU A 53 15.28 28.83 16.21
C GLU A 53 16.65 28.68 15.51
N SER A 54 16.86 27.65 14.67
CA SER A 54 18.21 27.25 14.20
C SER A 54 18.47 27.49 12.70
N SER A 55 17.41 27.57 11.87
CA SER A 55 17.53 27.50 10.41
C SER A 55 18.21 28.70 9.71
N ALA A 56 18.50 29.80 10.40
CA ALA A 56 19.02 31.02 9.77
C ALA A 56 20.56 31.12 9.67
N GLU A 57 21.35 30.29 10.38
CA GLU A 57 22.81 30.54 10.55
C GLU A 57 23.75 29.35 10.26
N LEU A 58 23.29 28.25 9.67
CA LEU A 58 24.00 26.94 9.67
C LEU A 58 24.93 26.65 8.48
N HIS A 59 25.09 27.58 7.54
CA HIS A 59 26.00 27.39 6.40
C HIS A 59 27.41 27.84 6.76
N GLY A 60 28.39 27.04 6.32
CA GLY A 60 29.81 27.33 6.35
C GLY A 60 30.14 28.61 5.59
N GLU A 61 29.90 29.77 6.19
CA GLU A 61 30.23 31.05 5.57
C GLU A 61 31.72 31.32 5.73
N GLU A 62 32.37 31.71 4.64
CA GLU A 62 33.78 32.04 4.63
C GLU A 62 33.97 33.44 5.19
N LEU A 63 34.74 33.55 6.28
CA LEU A 63 35.07 34.81 6.92
C LEU A 63 36.44 35.29 6.43
N PRO A 64 36.64 36.62 6.27
CA PRO A 64 37.94 37.14 5.88
C PRO A 64 39.02 36.73 6.89
N THR A 65 40.11 36.14 6.38
CA THR A 65 41.27 35.67 7.18
C THR A 65 42.10 36.82 7.78
N SER A 66 41.70 38.07 7.59
CA SER A 66 42.51 39.28 7.84
C SER A 66 42.61 39.73 9.29
N GLN A 67 42.12 38.96 10.27
CA GLN A 67 42.33 39.26 11.69
C GLN A 67 43.14 38.15 12.36
N ALA A 68 44.35 38.51 12.80
CA ALA A 68 45.28 37.70 13.58
C ALA A 68 44.77 37.34 14.99
N SER A 69 43.48 37.55 15.27
CA SER A 69 42.82 37.16 16.52
C SER A 69 42.39 35.69 16.47
N ASP A 70 42.41 35.06 17.64
CA ASP A 70 41.91 33.69 17.82
C ASP A 70 40.43 33.58 17.41
N PRO A 71 40.00 32.45 16.82
CA PRO A 71 38.62 32.23 16.40
C PRO A 71 37.71 31.98 17.62
N VAL A 72 37.31 33.05 18.30
CA VAL A 72 36.44 32.99 19.49
C VAL A 72 34.98 32.89 19.08
N SER A 73 34.31 31.83 19.51
CA SER A 73 32.87 31.62 19.34
C SER A 73 32.10 32.01 20.61
N TYR A 74 31.08 32.83 20.41
CA TYR A 74 30.16 33.25 21.47
C TYR A 74 28.89 32.40 21.45
N LEU A 75 28.30 32.24 22.62
CA LEU A 75 27.10 31.43 22.86
C LEU A 75 26.11 32.23 23.70
N ASP A 76 24.82 31.94 23.54
CA ASP A 76 23.78 32.62 24.31
C ASP A 76 23.81 32.15 25.77
N SER A 77 24.57 32.90 26.57
CA SER A 77 24.73 32.65 27.99
C SER A 77 23.41 32.75 28.78
N LYS A 78 22.39 33.46 28.29
CA LYS A 78 21.10 33.60 28.99
C LYS A 78 20.27 32.31 28.90
N LYS A 79 20.23 31.65 27.75
CA LYS A 79 19.56 30.35 27.58
C LYS A 79 20.23 29.26 28.42
N LEU A 80 21.56 29.20 28.39
CA LEU A 80 22.33 28.30 29.25
C LEU A 80 22.15 28.57 30.74
N GLN A 81 21.98 29.84 31.14
CA GLN A 81 21.70 30.19 32.53
C GLN A 81 20.38 29.61 33.03
N LYS A 82 19.36 29.54 32.17
CA LYS A 82 18.05 28.92 32.42
C LYS A 82 18.06 27.38 32.40
N GLY A 83 19.19 26.75 32.07
CA GLY A 83 19.32 25.30 31.98
C GLY A 83 18.84 24.71 30.66
N GLU A 84 18.72 25.53 29.61
CA GLU A 84 18.33 25.11 28.27
C GLU A 84 19.55 24.59 27.47
N ILE A 85 19.28 23.82 26.41
CA ILE A 85 20.30 23.37 25.45
C ILE A 85 20.45 24.44 24.37
N VAL A 86 21.68 24.82 24.06
CA VAL A 86 22.02 25.81 23.05
C VAL A 86 22.84 25.16 21.94
N SER A 87 22.38 25.28 20.69
CA SER A 87 23.17 24.93 19.51
C SER A 87 24.15 26.06 19.20
N ILE A 88 25.41 25.73 18.97
CA ILE A 88 26.46 26.69 18.65
C ILE A 88 26.85 26.53 17.19
N THR A 89 26.99 27.68 16.50
CA THR A 89 27.63 27.81 15.19
C THR A 89 29.05 28.36 15.39
N PRO A 90 30.03 27.51 15.72
CA PRO A 90 31.40 27.93 16.02
C PRO A 90 32.10 28.56 14.82
N VAL A 91 32.96 29.55 15.08
CA VAL A 91 33.95 30.05 14.11
C VAL A 91 35.19 29.16 14.22
N TRP A 92 35.56 28.52 13.13
CA TRP A 92 36.70 27.60 13.06
C TRP A 92 37.83 28.18 12.24
N ASP A 93 39.04 28.07 12.77
CA ASP A 93 40.25 28.03 11.95
C ASP A 93 40.39 26.61 11.39
N PHE A 94 40.43 26.51 10.06
CA PHE A 94 40.42 25.25 9.31
C PHE A 94 41.76 25.02 8.62
N TYR A 95 42.31 23.82 8.81
CA TYR A 95 43.60 23.39 8.27
C TYR A 95 43.43 22.12 7.43
N TRP A 96 43.51 22.23 6.11
CA TRP A 96 43.32 21.14 5.17
C TRP A 96 44.58 20.29 5.03
N LYS A 97 44.43 18.96 5.02
CA LYS A 97 45.52 17.98 4.96
C LYS A 97 46.60 18.20 6.03
N ARG A 98 46.18 18.66 7.21
CA ARG A 98 47.02 18.76 8.42
C ARG A 98 46.27 18.12 9.60
N LEU A 99 46.92 17.18 10.28
CA LEU A 99 46.51 16.65 11.58
C LEU A 99 47.42 17.30 12.61
N LEU A 100 47.02 18.47 13.11
CA LEU A 100 47.80 19.24 14.08
C LEU A 100 47.37 18.83 15.49
N GLU A 101 48.35 18.58 16.35
CA GLU A 101 48.14 18.36 17.78
C GLU A 101 47.97 19.70 18.52
N PRO A 102 47.34 19.70 19.71
CA PRO A 102 47.29 20.90 20.53
C PRO A 102 48.68 21.47 20.82
N GLY A 103 48.86 22.78 20.60
CA GLY A 103 50.14 23.48 20.74
C GLY A 103 50.94 23.64 19.45
N GLU A 104 50.64 22.89 18.38
CA GLU A 104 51.34 22.99 17.09
C GLU A 104 50.87 24.17 16.22
N PHE A 105 49.93 25.00 16.70
CA PHE A 105 49.34 26.10 15.92
C PHE A 105 50.23 27.36 15.84
N GLN A 106 51.29 27.45 16.64
CA GLN A 106 52.18 28.61 16.63
C GLN A 106 52.89 28.75 15.29
N GLY A 107 52.74 29.91 14.64
CA GLY A 107 53.33 30.19 13.33
C GLY A 107 52.63 29.50 12.15
N ILE A 108 51.52 28.79 12.36
CA ILE A 108 50.73 28.16 11.30
C ILE A 108 49.47 28.96 11.01
N THR A 109 49.39 29.55 9.83
CA THR A 109 48.18 30.25 9.37
C THR A 109 47.10 29.25 8.95
N PRO A 110 45.81 29.49 9.30
CA PRO A 110 44.71 28.67 8.83
C PRO A 110 44.54 28.80 7.32
N ASP A 111 44.14 27.71 6.67
CA ASP A 111 43.84 27.72 5.24
C ASP A 111 42.53 28.47 4.97
N ARG A 112 41.55 28.37 5.88
CA ARG A 112 40.31 29.17 5.88
C ARG A 112 39.78 29.43 7.29
N ARG A 113 38.97 30.47 7.42
CA ARG A 113 38.12 30.71 8.60
C ARG A 113 36.65 30.47 8.25
N LEU A 114 36.01 29.54 8.94
CA LEU A 114 34.68 29.03 8.61
C LEU A 114 33.71 29.33 9.76
N ARG A 115 32.52 29.85 9.46
CA ARG A 115 31.42 29.90 10.43
C ARG A 115 30.57 28.62 10.32
N GLY A 116 30.55 27.77 11.34
CA GLY A 116 29.79 26.52 11.36
C GLY A 116 30.52 25.34 10.72
N MET A 117 29.80 24.23 10.51
CA MET A 117 30.36 22.98 9.99
C MET A 117 29.73 22.60 8.65
N ASP A 118 30.58 22.29 7.67
CA ASP A 118 30.13 21.83 6.36
C ASP A 118 30.98 20.72 5.74
N ILE A 119 30.37 20.00 4.78
CA ILE A 119 31.06 18.97 4.00
C ILE A 119 32.15 19.61 3.13
N TRP A 120 33.28 18.93 3.03
CA TRP A 120 34.47 19.45 2.34
C TRP A 120 34.21 19.84 0.88
N LYS A 121 33.40 19.07 0.14
CA LYS A 121 33.04 19.40 -1.25
C LYS A 121 32.38 20.78 -1.40
N ARG A 122 31.56 21.22 -0.44
CA ARG A 122 30.94 22.55 -0.48
C ARG A 122 31.92 23.67 -0.16
N LEU A 123 32.98 23.35 0.57
CA LEU A 123 34.08 24.25 0.88
C LEU A 123 35.14 24.27 -0.23
N GLY A 124 34.95 23.53 -1.34
CA GLY A 124 35.90 23.44 -2.45
C GLY A 124 37.04 22.44 -2.27
N TYR A 125 36.91 21.51 -1.32
CA TYR A 125 37.91 20.47 -1.04
C TYR A 125 37.40 19.07 -1.43
N ASP A 126 38.32 18.11 -1.58
CA ASP A 126 37.96 16.73 -1.85
C ASP A 126 37.14 16.12 -0.71
N ALA A 127 36.22 15.20 -1.06
CA ALA A 127 35.46 14.47 -0.05
C ALA A 127 36.36 13.53 0.77
N GLN A 128 37.46 13.06 0.19
CA GLN A 128 38.43 12.20 0.86
C GLN A 128 39.65 13.01 1.27
N GLY A 129 40.09 12.85 2.51
CA GLY A 129 41.17 13.63 3.08
C GLY A 129 41.09 13.69 4.59
N TYR A 130 41.79 14.66 5.16
CA TYR A 130 41.83 14.91 6.60
C TYR A 130 42.04 16.38 6.87
N ALA A 131 41.58 16.86 8.01
CA ALA A 131 41.68 18.25 8.40
C ALA A 131 41.66 18.43 9.92
N THR A 132 42.22 19.55 10.37
CA THR A 132 42.12 20.02 11.75
C THR A 132 41.27 21.27 11.80
N TYR A 133 40.39 21.34 12.79
CA TYR A 133 39.53 22.48 13.10
C TYR A 133 39.88 22.98 14.50
N ARG A 134 40.08 24.29 14.67
CA ARG A 134 40.38 24.93 15.96
C ARG A 134 39.42 26.09 16.24
N THR A 135 38.85 26.13 17.43
CA THR A 135 38.00 27.24 17.89
C THR A 135 38.21 27.48 19.38
N PHE A 136 37.89 28.68 19.85
CA PHE A 136 37.83 28.99 21.28
C PHE A 136 36.38 29.20 21.70
N LEU A 137 35.90 28.45 22.68
CA LEU A 137 34.53 28.55 23.19
C LEU A 137 34.52 29.25 24.54
N ARG A 138 33.68 30.29 24.70
CA ARG A 138 33.51 30.96 25.99
C ARG A 138 32.29 30.45 26.74
N LEU A 139 32.51 29.57 27.71
CA LEU A 139 31.46 28.93 28.52
C LEU A 139 31.29 29.61 29.89
N PRO A 140 30.07 29.67 30.45
CA PRO A 140 29.86 30.25 31.78
C PRO A 140 30.63 29.47 32.86
N ALA A 141 31.26 30.20 33.78
CA ALA A 141 32.11 29.63 34.83
C ALA A 141 31.32 28.78 35.84
N ASN A 142 32.02 27.85 36.49
CA ASN A 142 31.56 27.05 37.63
C ASN A 142 30.26 26.25 37.37
N ARG A 143 30.03 25.86 36.11
CA ARG A 143 28.92 24.97 35.74
C ARG A 143 29.44 23.71 35.07
N SER A 144 28.86 22.57 35.44
CA SER A 144 29.05 21.31 34.72
C SER A 144 28.18 21.32 33.46
N LEU A 145 28.84 21.36 32.30
CA LEU A 145 28.20 21.41 30.99
C LEU A 145 28.64 20.21 30.17
N THR A 146 27.77 19.74 29.29
CA THR A 146 28.09 18.72 28.31
C THR A 146 28.07 19.35 26.92
N LEU A 147 29.11 19.07 26.13
CA LEU A 147 29.16 19.32 24.70
C LEU A 147 28.74 18.03 23.99
N ARG A 148 27.67 18.09 23.19
CA ARG A 148 27.27 17.01 22.29
C ARG A 148 27.68 17.36 20.87
N PHE A 149 28.52 16.51 20.30
CA PHE A 149 28.92 16.58 18.90
C PHE A 149 28.12 15.56 18.11
N SER A 150 27.51 16.02 17.02
CA SER A 150 26.85 15.11 16.09
C SER A 150 27.86 14.14 15.43
N GLN A 151 27.33 13.09 14.82
CA GLN A 151 28.15 12.03 14.22
C GLN A 151 28.97 12.52 12.99
N GLN A 152 30.28 12.61 13.17
CA GLN A 152 31.22 13.06 12.13
C GLN A 152 31.57 11.95 11.10
N LEU A 153 32.08 12.35 9.92
CA LEU A 153 32.45 11.47 8.81
C LEU A 153 33.97 11.49 8.56
N THR A 154 34.72 10.38 8.62
CA THR A 154 34.37 9.06 9.18
C THR A 154 35.26 8.67 10.34
N ALA A 155 36.18 9.50 10.79
CA ALA A 155 36.94 9.32 12.00
C ALA A 155 37.17 10.69 12.64
N VAL A 156 37.06 10.77 13.96
CA VAL A 156 37.20 12.05 14.67
C VAL A 156 37.89 11.88 16.01
N ARG A 157 38.76 12.85 16.34
CA ARG A 157 39.29 13.08 17.69
C ARG A 157 38.99 14.52 18.10
N VAL A 158 38.64 14.69 19.37
CA VAL A 158 38.30 15.98 19.97
C VAL A 158 39.19 16.21 21.19
N PHE A 159 39.91 17.31 21.14
CA PHE A 159 40.77 17.79 22.21
C PHE A 159 40.16 19.05 22.83
N ILE A 160 40.26 19.14 24.15
CA ILE A 160 39.86 20.29 24.93
C ILE A 160 41.01 20.68 25.83
N ASP A 161 41.44 21.94 25.74
CA ASP A 161 42.54 22.52 26.52
C ASP A 161 43.79 21.60 26.51
N GLY A 162 44.18 21.17 25.31
CA GLY A 162 45.35 20.32 25.10
C GLY A 162 45.17 18.82 25.34
N LYS A 163 44.03 18.37 25.86
CA LYS A 163 43.82 16.95 26.21
C LYS A 163 42.76 16.30 25.33
N GLU A 164 43.04 15.10 24.81
CA GLU A 164 42.02 14.30 24.12
C GLU A 164 40.89 13.94 25.10
N ARG A 165 39.64 14.26 24.74
CA ARG A 165 38.47 14.03 25.60
C ARG A 165 37.48 13.04 25.01
N ALA A 166 37.35 13.00 23.69
CA ALA A 166 36.47 12.05 23.02
C ALA A 166 36.92 11.82 21.58
N GLY A 167 36.52 10.67 21.03
CA GLY A 167 36.76 10.34 19.64
C GLY A 167 35.98 9.09 19.23
N HIS A 168 35.94 8.85 17.94
CA HIS A 168 35.47 7.58 17.39
C HIS A 168 36.14 7.29 16.06
N GLY A 169 36.62 6.05 15.91
CA GLY A 169 37.61 5.74 14.89
C GLY A 169 38.96 6.36 15.23
N ILE A 170 39.89 6.29 14.27
CA ILE A 170 41.25 6.83 14.39
C ILE A 170 41.52 7.65 13.14
N PRO A 171 41.61 8.99 13.23
CA PRO A 171 41.99 9.83 12.09
C PRO A 171 43.39 9.49 11.61
N GLY A 172 43.54 9.19 10.31
CA GLY A 172 44.81 8.93 9.66
C GLY A 172 45.03 9.84 8.45
N ARG A 173 46.18 9.69 7.80
CA ARG A 173 46.56 10.47 6.60
C ARG A 173 46.26 9.74 5.29
N SER A 174 45.86 8.48 5.37
CA SER A 174 45.54 7.59 4.25
C SER A 174 44.39 6.65 4.60
N LEU A 175 43.92 5.87 3.62
CA LEU A 175 42.96 4.78 3.85
C LEU A 175 43.46 3.79 4.91
N ASP A 176 44.71 3.33 4.79
CA ASP A 176 45.28 2.27 5.65
C ASP A 176 45.51 2.70 7.09
N THR A 177 45.73 4.00 7.31
CA THR A 177 45.99 4.58 8.64
C THR A 177 44.72 5.13 9.31
N THR A 178 43.58 5.12 8.61
CA THR A 178 42.32 5.66 9.12
C THR A 178 41.40 4.53 9.53
N VAL A 179 40.99 4.48 10.79
CA VAL A 179 39.95 3.55 11.25
C VAL A 179 38.61 4.28 11.27
N PRO A 180 37.60 3.86 10.50
CA PRO A 180 36.31 4.55 10.46
C PRO A 180 35.47 4.25 11.71
N GLY A 181 34.82 5.28 12.23
CA GLY A 181 33.85 5.22 13.30
C GLY A 181 32.89 6.40 13.23
N ARG A 182 31.61 6.15 13.53
CA ARG A 182 30.59 7.21 13.51
C ARG A 182 29.54 7.02 14.61
N LYS A 183 29.63 7.84 15.67
CA LYS A 183 28.71 7.93 16.82
C LYS A 183 28.60 9.37 17.30
N ASN A 184 27.58 9.70 18.09
CA ASN A 184 27.52 10.97 18.80
C ASN A 184 28.58 10.98 19.91
N LEU A 185 29.25 12.12 20.11
CA LEU A 185 30.24 12.27 21.18
C LEU A 185 29.69 13.20 22.25
N PHE A 186 29.91 12.83 23.50
CA PHE A 186 29.49 13.61 24.66
C PHE A 186 30.73 13.91 25.51
N ILE A 187 30.98 15.19 25.79
CA ILE A 187 32.11 15.61 26.62
C ILE A 187 31.56 16.47 27.75
N THR A 188 31.62 15.95 28.97
CA THR A 188 31.22 16.68 30.17
C THR A 188 32.43 17.35 30.80
N LEU A 189 32.32 18.65 31.08
CA LEU A 189 33.38 19.45 31.69
C LEU A 189 32.81 20.54 32.60
N THR A 190 33.64 20.99 33.53
CA THR A 190 33.36 22.17 34.36
C THR A 190 34.17 23.34 33.82
N SER A 191 33.50 24.37 33.31
CA SER A 191 34.18 25.55 32.76
C SER A 191 34.75 26.41 33.88
N SER A 192 36.00 26.86 33.72
CA SER A 192 36.65 27.85 34.59
C SER A 192 36.24 29.30 34.27
N GLY A 193 35.46 29.52 33.21
CA GLY A 193 35.09 30.84 32.70
C GLY A 193 36.09 31.45 31.71
N GLN A 194 37.26 30.85 31.56
CA GLN A 194 38.21 31.19 30.50
C GLN A 194 37.76 30.61 29.15
N PRO A 195 38.16 31.22 28.01
CA PRO A 195 37.96 30.61 26.70
C PRO A 195 38.63 29.24 26.66
N LEU A 196 37.85 28.23 26.35
CA LEU A 196 38.26 26.85 26.20
C LEU A 196 38.74 26.61 24.77
N GLU A 197 39.92 26.04 24.61
CA GLU A 197 40.42 25.66 23.29
C GLU A 197 39.81 24.32 22.89
N LEU A 198 39.12 24.31 21.74
CA LEU A 198 38.53 23.13 21.15
C LEU A 198 39.23 22.83 19.82
N VAL A 199 39.88 21.66 19.74
CA VAL A 199 40.52 21.16 18.52
C VAL A 199 39.84 19.88 18.08
N MET A 200 39.50 19.78 16.81
CA MET A 200 38.88 18.60 16.21
C MET A 200 39.67 18.15 15.00
N GLN A 201 40.17 16.93 15.05
CA GLN A 201 40.82 16.27 13.92
C GLN A 201 39.82 15.33 13.25
N ILE A 202 39.60 15.49 11.93
CA ILE A 202 38.70 14.64 11.15
C ILE A 202 39.46 14.02 9.99
N ALA A 203 39.27 12.71 9.76
CA ALA A 203 39.72 12.03 8.55
C ALA A 203 38.57 11.26 7.90
N ASN A 204 38.53 11.27 6.57
CA ASN A 204 37.56 10.52 5.78
C ASN A 204 38.24 9.90 4.56
N PHE A 205 38.31 8.58 4.54
CA PHE A 205 38.70 7.79 3.36
C PHE A 205 37.67 6.73 2.99
N HIS A 206 36.66 6.51 3.86
CA HIS A 206 35.70 5.43 3.76
C HIS A 206 34.32 5.87 3.27
N SER A 207 33.99 7.17 3.28
CA SER A 207 32.70 7.70 2.83
C SER A 207 32.85 8.64 1.64
N PHE A 208 31.86 8.63 0.74
CA PHE A 208 31.78 9.57 -0.39
C PHE A 208 31.50 11.02 0.01
N ARG A 209 31.08 11.25 1.26
CA ARG A 209 30.97 12.57 1.90
C ARG A 209 31.97 12.63 3.04
N GLY A 210 32.72 13.72 3.13
CA GLY A 210 33.66 14.00 4.22
C GLY A 210 33.49 15.41 4.77
N GLY A 211 34.13 15.65 5.90
CA GLY A 211 34.12 16.92 6.62
C GLY A 211 33.20 16.96 7.84
N ALA A 212 33.32 18.06 8.57
CA ALA A 212 32.55 18.30 9.78
C ALA A 212 31.08 18.55 9.43
N ARG A 213 30.15 17.99 10.20
CA ARG A 213 28.70 18.16 10.00
C ARG A 213 27.95 18.35 11.31
N GLY A 214 26.73 18.85 11.16
CA GLY A 214 25.77 19.08 12.24
C GLY A 214 26.12 20.30 13.06
N VAL A 215 25.64 20.32 14.29
CA VAL A 215 25.86 21.38 15.27
C VAL A 215 26.58 20.83 16.50
N ILE A 216 27.13 21.73 17.31
CA ILE A 216 27.58 21.42 18.68
C ILE A 216 26.48 21.90 19.62
N GLU A 217 25.85 20.99 20.34
CA GLU A 217 24.88 21.34 21.37
C GLU A 217 25.58 21.45 22.73
N VAL A 218 25.25 22.48 23.50
CA VAL A 218 25.81 22.72 24.85
C VAL A 218 24.70 22.95 25.85
N GLY A 219 24.78 22.29 27.00
CA GLY A 219 23.76 22.38 28.03
C GLY A 219 24.13 21.61 29.28
N PRO A 220 23.26 21.62 30.31
CA PRO A 220 23.43 20.78 31.48
C PRO A 220 23.50 19.30 31.08
N ALA A 221 24.37 18.53 31.74
CA ALA A 221 24.60 17.12 31.42
C ALA A 221 23.31 16.29 31.46
N GLU A 222 22.49 16.49 32.50
CA GLU A 222 21.21 15.79 32.66
C GLU A 222 20.26 16.04 31.49
N ARG A 223 20.14 17.30 31.05
CA ARG A 223 19.23 17.69 29.96
C ARG A 223 19.67 17.13 28.60
N ILE A 224 20.97 17.18 28.30
CA ILE A 224 21.50 16.60 27.06
C ILE A 224 21.29 15.08 27.02
N LEU A 225 21.57 14.39 28.14
CA LEU A 225 21.37 12.94 28.22
C LEU A 225 19.89 12.56 28.17
N GLU A 226 19.01 13.34 28.79
CA GLU A 226 17.56 13.14 28.73
C GLU A 226 17.04 13.24 27.28
N VAL A 227 17.44 14.28 26.54
CA VAL A 227 17.07 14.47 25.13
C VAL A 227 17.59 13.33 24.27
N SER A 228 18.87 12.94 24.43
CA SER A 228 19.45 11.83 23.69
C SER A 228 18.74 10.50 23.96
N ARG A 229 18.46 10.16 25.23
CA ARG A 229 17.69 8.96 25.58
C ARG A 229 16.27 8.97 25.04
N ARG A 230 15.62 10.13 25.00
CA ARG A 230 14.28 10.29 24.42
C ARG A 230 14.32 10.01 22.91
N GLU A 231 15.30 10.57 22.19
CA GLU A 231 15.49 10.34 20.76
C GLU A 231 15.76 8.85 20.47
N GLU A 232 16.67 8.22 21.22
CA GLU A 232 16.95 6.79 21.13
C GLU A 232 15.71 5.92 21.39
N SER A 233 14.91 6.28 22.41
CA SER A 233 13.68 5.56 22.75
C SER A 233 12.62 5.66 21.65
N LEU A 234 12.49 6.83 21.01
CA LEU A 234 11.56 7.02 19.90
C LEU A 234 11.97 6.22 18.66
N GLU A 235 13.28 6.14 18.37
CA GLU A 235 13.79 5.29 17.29
C GLU A 235 13.49 3.80 17.53
N LEU A 236 13.79 3.31 18.74
CA LEU A 236 13.54 1.91 19.10
C LEU A 236 12.03 1.59 19.11
N LEU A 237 11.20 2.52 19.59
CA LEU A 237 9.74 2.38 19.55
C LEU A 237 9.23 2.29 18.10
N ALA A 238 9.70 3.16 17.21
CA ALA A 238 9.30 3.14 15.80
C ALA A 238 9.77 1.86 15.07
N ALA A 239 11.01 1.44 15.30
CA ALA A 239 11.55 0.20 14.77
C ALA A 239 10.76 -1.02 15.29
N GLY A 240 10.50 -1.07 16.59
CA GLY A 240 9.70 -2.13 17.23
C GLY A 240 8.25 -2.17 16.72
N PHE A 241 7.62 -1.01 16.52
CA PHE A 241 6.27 -0.92 15.96
C PHE A 241 6.19 -1.47 14.54
N LEU A 242 7.12 -1.09 13.66
CA LEU A 242 7.21 -1.64 12.30
C LEU A 242 7.56 -3.13 12.31
N GLY A 243 8.42 -3.55 13.23
CA GLY A 243 8.74 -4.96 13.47
C GLY A 243 7.50 -5.77 13.87
N ALA A 244 6.66 -5.25 14.77
CA ALA A 244 5.42 -5.88 15.18
C ALA A 244 4.41 -6.01 14.02
N ILE A 245 4.27 -4.95 13.20
CA ILE A 245 3.46 -5.01 11.97
C ILE A 245 4.00 -6.09 11.03
N ALA A 246 5.32 -6.18 10.84
CA ALA A 246 5.91 -7.19 9.99
C ALA A 246 5.66 -8.62 10.50
N LEU A 247 5.87 -8.86 11.80
CA LEU A 247 5.62 -10.16 12.43
C LEU A 247 4.14 -10.57 12.30
N TYR A 248 3.21 -9.63 12.49
CA TYR A 248 1.79 -9.88 12.28
C TYR A 248 1.49 -10.31 10.83
N HIS A 249 2.10 -9.66 9.84
CA HIS A 249 1.90 -10.02 8.43
C HIS A 249 2.62 -11.32 8.04
N LEU A 250 3.76 -11.65 8.64
CA LEU A 250 4.38 -12.96 8.50
C LEU A 250 3.48 -14.06 9.06
N PHE A 251 2.85 -13.82 10.21
CA PHE A 251 1.87 -14.74 10.78
C PHE A 251 0.67 -14.92 9.83
N LEU A 252 0.10 -13.83 9.29
CA LEU A 252 -0.98 -13.93 8.28
C LEU A 252 -0.54 -14.71 7.03
N PHE A 253 0.68 -14.49 6.54
CA PHE A 253 1.23 -15.26 5.42
C PHE A 253 1.38 -16.75 5.76
N SER A 254 1.75 -17.08 6.99
CA SER A 254 1.86 -18.49 7.42
C SER A 254 0.50 -19.22 7.39
N LEU A 255 -0.60 -18.51 7.68
CA LEU A 255 -1.97 -19.00 7.60
C LEU A 255 -2.49 -19.03 6.15
N GLN A 256 -2.12 -18.04 5.34
CA GLN A 256 -2.61 -17.85 3.97
C GLN A 256 -1.44 -17.84 2.98
N ARG A 257 -0.73 -18.98 2.85
CA ARG A 257 0.52 -19.08 2.06
C ARG A 257 0.40 -18.72 0.57
N ARG A 258 -0.83 -18.61 0.03
CA ARG A 258 -1.10 -18.17 -1.35
C ARG A 258 -1.10 -16.65 -1.50
N GLU A 259 -1.26 -15.90 -0.41
CA GLU A 259 -1.36 -14.45 -0.40
C GLU A 259 0.01 -13.78 -0.20
N TRP A 260 0.82 -13.78 -1.26
CA TRP A 260 2.17 -13.19 -1.27
C TRP A 260 2.24 -11.70 -0.91
N VAL A 261 1.11 -10.98 -0.98
CA VAL A 261 1.00 -9.59 -0.54
C VAL A 261 1.47 -9.43 0.91
N TYR A 262 1.11 -10.38 1.78
CA TYR A 262 1.48 -10.33 3.20
C TYR A 262 2.98 -10.48 3.42
N LEU A 263 3.64 -11.40 2.69
CA LEU A 263 5.08 -11.59 2.77
C LEU A 263 5.83 -10.36 2.26
N CYS A 264 5.44 -9.84 1.09
CA CYS A 264 6.08 -8.66 0.50
C CYS A 264 5.92 -7.43 1.42
N PHE A 265 4.74 -7.25 2.02
CA PHE A 265 4.52 -6.15 2.95
C PHE A 265 5.32 -6.32 4.26
N ALA A 266 5.39 -7.54 4.79
CA ALA A 266 6.23 -7.82 5.95
C ALA A 266 7.72 -7.53 5.67
N ALA A 267 8.23 -7.96 4.51
CA ALA A 267 9.61 -7.68 4.10
C ALA A 267 9.85 -6.17 3.95
N LEU A 268 8.89 -5.43 3.42
CA LEU A 268 8.96 -3.97 3.32
C LEU A 268 9.01 -3.31 4.72
N CYS A 269 8.14 -3.72 5.64
CA CYS A 269 8.15 -3.24 7.03
C CYS A 269 9.45 -3.59 7.76
N LEU A 270 9.98 -4.81 7.60
CA LEU A 270 11.29 -5.19 8.14
C LEU A 270 12.42 -4.35 7.58
N SER A 271 12.38 -4.03 6.28
CA SER A 271 13.40 -3.18 5.66
C SER A 271 13.48 -1.80 6.33
N PHE A 272 12.34 -1.23 6.72
CA PHE A 272 12.30 0.02 7.48
C PHE A 272 12.68 -0.17 8.95
N ALA A 273 12.17 -1.22 9.61
CA ALA A 273 12.44 -1.51 11.00
C ALA A 273 13.95 -1.69 11.28
N PHE A 274 14.66 -2.43 10.43
CA PHE A 274 16.11 -2.61 10.56
C PHE A 274 16.92 -1.38 10.16
N ARG A 275 16.36 -0.50 9.34
CA ARG A 275 17.03 0.70 8.88
C ARG A 275 17.01 1.82 9.92
N ILE A 276 15.94 1.97 10.68
CA ILE A 276 15.79 3.05 11.67
C ILE A 276 16.98 3.11 12.65
N PRO A 277 17.42 2.00 13.29
CA PRO A 277 18.56 2.03 14.21
C PRO A 277 19.92 2.33 13.58
N LEU A 278 20.03 2.34 12.24
CA LEU A 278 21.28 2.62 11.52
C LEU A 278 21.42 4.09 11.10
N LEU A 279 20.37 4.91 11.25
CA LEU A 279 20.27 6.23 10.63
C LEU A 279 20.50 7.41 11.57
N GLY A 280 19.58 7.63 12.52
CA GLY A 280 19.53 8.85 13.34
C GLY A 280 20.55 8.81 14.48
N GLU A 281 20.14 8.53 15.70
CA GLU A 281 21.01 8.40 16.88
C GLU A 281 21.93 7.18 16.81
N LYS A 282 21.70 6.29 15.84
CA LYS A 282 22.44 5.03 15.68
C LYS A 282 22.32 4.11 16.90
N THR A 283 21.08 3.90 17.31
CA THR A 283 20.69 2.98 18.39
C THR A 283 21.11 1.52 18.14
N ILE A 284 21.60 1.16 16.94
CA ILE A 284 22.15 -0.17 16.65
C ILE A 284 23.22 -0.61 17.65
N HIS A 285 24.01 0.30 18.21
CA HIS A 285 25.04 -0.03 19.19
C HIS A 285 24.48 -0.53 20.53
N LEU A 286 23.24 -0.17 20.86
CA LEU A 286 22.53 -0.67 22.04
C LEU A 286 22.08 -2.13 21.84
N LEU A 287 21.77 -2.50 20.60
CA LEU A 287 21.36 -3.87 20.22
C LEU A 287 22.56 -4.77 19.96
N TRP A 288 23.61 -4.22 19.34
CA TRP A 288 24.82 -4.94 18.96
C TRP A 288 26.03 -4.00 19.00
N SER A 289 26.74 -3.99 20.13
CA SER A 289 27.85 -3.05 20.37
C SER A 289 29.08 -3.27 19.48
N GLY A 290 29.37 -4.52 19.10
CA GLY A 290 30.56 -4.91 18.32
C GLY A 290 30.44 -4.78 16.80
N ILE A 291 29.33 -4.25 16.26
CA ILE A 291 29.13 -4.18 14.80
C ILE A 291 30.03 -3.12 14.15
N SER A 292 30.84 -3.54 13.17
CA SER A 292 31.78 -2.66 12.48
C SER A 292 31.06 -1.51 11.73
N TRP A 293 31.73 -0.38 11.56
CA TRP A 293 31.19 0.74 10.78
C TRP A 293 30.82 0.34 9.35
N GLU A 294 31.66 -0.47 8.71
CA GLU A 294 31.44 -0.91 7.34
C GLU A 294 30.19 -1.77 7.22
N THR A 295 30.00 -2.73 8.15
CA THR A 295 28.79 -3.57 8.18
C THR A 295 27.54 -2.72 8.37
N GLN A 296 27.56 -1.74 9.28
CA GLN A 296 26.43 -0.82 9.46
C GLN A 296 26.14 -0.04 8.17
N TYR A 297 27.18 0.50 7.53
CA TYR A 297 27.06 1.31 6.32
C TYR A 297 26.51 0.50 5.14
N ARG A 298 27.09 -0.68 4.87
CA ARG A 298 26.62 -1.59 3.82
C ARG A 298 25.21 -2.08 4.09
N THR A 299 24.87 -2.43 5.33
CA THR A 299 23.50 -2.86 5.68
C THR A 299 22.48 -1.75 5.42
N ASN A 300 22.78 -0.53 5.86
CA ASN A 300 21.90 0.62 5.61
C ASN A 300 21.69 0.88 4.11
N LEU A 301 22.76 0.85 3.31
CA LEU A 301 22.65 1.05 1.86
C LEU A 301 22.01 -0.15 1.15
N GLY A 302 22.26 -1.38 1.60
CA GLY A 302 21.62 -2.59 1.08
C GLY A 302 20.10 -2.56 1.30
N LEU A 303 19.66 -2.13 2.48
CA LEU A 303 18.24 -1.90 2.76
C LEU A 303 17.66 -0.81 1.84
N ASN A 304 18.41 0.27 1.56
CA ASN A 304 17.98 1.30 0.59
C ASN A 304 17.80 0.75 -0.81
N ILE A 305 18.68 -0.16 -1.24
CA ILE A 305 18.57 -0.82 -2.54
C ILE A 305 17.37 -1.78 -2.54
N LEU A 306 17.09 -2.46 -1.43
CA LEU A 306 16.02 -3.44 -1.34
C LEU A 306 14.61 -2.81 -1.23
N THR A 307 14.46 -1.66 -0.59
CA THR A 307 13.13 -1.08 -0.31
C THR A 307 12.31 -0.74 -1.58
N PRO A 308 12.83 -0.04 -2.61
CA PRO A 308 12.06 0.28 -3.82
C PRO A 308 11.51 -0.93 -4.59
N PRO A 309 12.27 -2.02 -4.84
CA PRO A 309 11.70 -3.21 -5.48
C PRO A 309 10.64 -3.89 -4.61
N LEU A 310 10.79 -3.94 -3.27
CA LEU A 310 9.74 -4.44 -2.38
C LEU A 310 8.47 -3.59 -2.46
N LEU A 311 8.60 -2.26 -2.52
CA LEU A 311 7.47 -1.34 -2.64
C LEU A 311 6.68 -1.57 -3.93
N ILE A 312 7.37 -1.66 -5.07
CA ILE A 312 6.72 -1.89 -6.37
C ILE A 312 6.12 -3.28 -6.45
N LEU A 313 6.79 -4.30 -5.93
CA LEU A 313 6.24 -5.66 -5.87
C LEU A 313 4.99 -5.72 -4.99
N PHE A 314 5.01 -5.07 -3.83
CA PHE A 314 3.85 -4.93 -2.95
C PHE A 314 2.65 -4.35 -3.72
N PHE A 315 2.82 -3.22 -4.40
CA PHE A 315 1.73 -2.60 -5.16
C PHE A 315 1.30 -3.41 -6.38
N HIS A 316 2.21 -4.11 -7.05
CA HIS A 316 1.86 -5.00 -8.15
C HIS A 316 0.94 -6.14 -7.71
N LEU A 317 1.20 -6.73 -6.53
CA LEU A 317 0.36 -7.77 -5.93
C LEU A 317 -0.96 -7.18 -5.39
N LEU A 318 -0.95 -5.91 -4.99
CA LEU A 318 -2.12 -5.20 -4.45
C LEU A 318 -3.11 -4.79 -5.55
N PHE A 319 -2.60 -4.32 -6.69
CA PHE A 319 -3.36 -3.87 -7.84
C PHE A 319 -2.97 -4.66 -9.10
N PRO A 320 -3.45 -5.91 -9.25
CA PRO A 320 -3.20 -6.71 -10.44
C PRO A 320 -3.67 -5.94 -11.69
N GLY A 321 -2.81 -5.85 -12.70
CA GLY A 321 -3.09 -5.14 -13.96
C GLY A 321 -2.68 -3.67 -14.00
N ALA A 322 -2.33 -3.05 -12.85
CA ALA A 322 -1.88 -1.66 -12.81
C ALA A 322 -0.51 -1.44 -13.48
N LEU A 323 0.33 -2.49 -13.51
CA LEU A 323 1.65 -2.47 -14.12
C LEU A 323 1.83 -3.69 -15.04
N ARG A 324 2.29 -3.45 -16.27
CA ARG A 324 2.59 -4.53 -17.24
C ARG A 324 3.77 -5.37 -16.73
N LYS A 325 3.67 -6.69 -16.83
CA LYS A 325 4.71 -7.63 -16.36
C LYS A 325 6.10 -7.36 -16.93
N GLY A 326 6.20 -6.96 -18.20
CA GLY A 326 7.48 -6.61 -18.83
C GLY A 326 8.13 -5.37 -18.21
N LEU A 327 7.35 -4.34 -17.86
CA LEU A 327 7.86 -3.15 -17.20
C LEU A 327 8.32 -3.44 -15.76
N LEU A 328 7.58 -4.30 -15.05
CA LEU A 328 8.02 -4.83 -13.74
C LEU A 328 9.35 -5.58 -13.86
N GLY A 329 9.46 -6.49 -14.83
CA GLY A 329 10.69 -7.25 -15.09
C GLY A 329 11.88 -6.34 -15.39
N ALA A 330 11.69 -5.32 -16.25
CA ALA A 330 12.73 -4.34 -16.56
C ALA A 330 13.15 -3.53 -15.33
N PHE A 331 12.19 -3.08 -14.51
CA PHE A 331 12.46 -2.36 -13.27
C PHE A 331 13.25 -3.21 -12.26
N LEU A 332 12.84 -4.47 -12.06
CA LEU A 332 13.54 -5.40 -11.17
C LEU A 332 14.94 -5.75 -11.69
N PHE A 333 15.10 -5.87 -13.00
CA PHE A 333 16.41 -6.09 -13.62
C PHE A 333 17.37 -4.92 -13.35
N ILE A 334 16.90 -3.67 -13.50
CA ILE A 334 17.69 -2.48 -13.15
C ILE A 334 18.03 -2.49 -11.65
N CYS A 335 17.07 -2.83 -10.79
CA CYS A 335 17.33 -2.97 -9.35
C CYS A 335 18.41 -4.03 -9.07
N ALA A 336 18.38 -5.18 -9.75
CA ALA A 336 19.36 -6.24 -9.60
C ALA A 336 20.77 -5.78 -10.03
N ILE A 337 20.89 -5.00 -11.11
CA ILE A 337 22.17 -4.38 -11.51
C ILE A 337 22.70 -3.48 -10.39
N PHE A 338 21.86 -2.58 -9.85
CA PHE A 338 22.27 -1.72 -8.75
C PHE A 338 22.57 -2.49 -7.46
N ALA A 339 21.94 -3.65 -7.22
CA ALA A 339 22.24 -4.50 -6.08
C ALA A 339 23.70 -5.02 -6.10
N LEU A 340 24.30 -5.20 -7.28
CA LEU A 340 25.71 -5.57 -7.40
C LEU A 340 26.66 -4.49 -6.86
N SER A 341 26.22 -3.22 -6.75
CA SER A 341 27.03 -2.15 -6.15
C SER A 341 27.40 -2.43 -4.70
N ILE A 342 26.67 -3.31 -4.00
CA ILE A 342 26.95 -3.68 -2.61
C ILE A 342 28.34 -4.30 -2.42
N PHE A 343 28.93 -4.88 -3.48
CA PHE A 343 30.26 -5.50 -3.44
C PHE A 343 31.40 -4.50 -3.70
N MET A 344 31.09 -3.28 -4.13
CA MET A 344 32.09 -2.23 -4.34
C MET A 344 32.65 -1.70 -3.01
N ASP A 345 33.71 -0.91 -3.08
CA ASP A 345 34.19 -0.16 -1.92
C ASP A 345 33.12 0.84 -1.44
N THR A 346 33.19 1.21 -0.17
CA THR A 346 32.16 2.02 0.50
C THR A 346 32.01 3.43 -0.09
N VAL A 347 33.06 3.97 -0.70
CA VAL A 347 33.03 5.29 -1.34
C VAL A 347 32.27 5.21 -2.66
N ARG A 348 32.61 4.27 -3.55
CA ARG A 348 31.88 4.05 -4.81
C ARG A 348 30.43 3.65 -4.57
N LEU A 349 30.19 2.76 -3.61
CA LEU A 349 28.84 2.37 -3.20
C LEU A 349 28.01 3.61 -2.84
N GLY A 350 28.56 4.50 -2.00
CA GLY A 350 27.90 5.75 -1.62
C GLY A 350 27.66 6.73 -2.78
N GLN A 351 28.58 6.82 -3.74
CA GLN A 351 28.41 7.66 -4.94
C GLN A 351 27.30 7.15 -5.86
N ILE A 352 27.26 5.84 -6.09
CA ILE A 352 26.24 5.20 -6.94
C ILE A 352 24.84 5.35 -6.36
N MET A 353 24.69 5.47 -5.03
CA MET A 353 23.39 5.69 -4.41
C MET A 353 22.66 6.92 -4.93
N PHE A 354 23.36 7.98 -5.36
CA PHE A 354 22.70 9.12 -5.98
C PHE A 354 22.02 8.75 -7.29
N ALA A 355 22.73 8.03 -8.18
CA ALA A 355 22.17 7.52 -9.42
C ALA A 355 21.01 6.53 -9.14
N TYR A 356 21.15 5.69 -8.11
CA TYR A 356 20.10 4.78 -7.68
C TYR A 356 18.83 5.53 -7.24
N TYR A 357 18.95 6.61 -6.47
CA TYR A 357 17.79 7.42 -6.09
C TYR A 357 17.09 8.03 -7.30
N LEU A 358 17.85 8.48 -8.30
CA LEU A 358 17.29 9.10 -9.51
C LEU A 358 16.63 8.09 -10.45
N VAL A 359 17.25 6.92 -10.67
CA VAL A 359 16.83 5.94 -11.67
C VAL A 359 15.84 4.91 -11.11
N VAL A 360 15.91 4.62 -9.80
CA VAL A 360 15.11 3.57 -9.19
C VAL A 360 14.17 4.11 -8.13
N ALA A 361 14.67 4.71 -7.05
CA ALA A 361 13.83 5.05 -5.90
C ALA A 361 12.80 6.16 -6.21
N GLY A 362 13.20 7.22 -6.90
CA GLY A 362 12.32 8.30 -7.34
C GLY A 362 11.22 7.81 -8.28
N PRO A 363 11.55 7.12 -9.39
CA PRO A 363 10.56 6.49 -10.26
C PRO A 363 9.67 5.49 -9.53
N ALA A 364 10.19 4.72 -8.57
CA ALA A 364 9.37 3.81 -7.77
C ALA A 364 8.33 4.54 -6.92
N LEU A 365 8.70 5.66 -6.29
CA LEU A 365 7.75 6.51 -5.56
C LEU A 365 6.67 7.06 -6.50
N LEU A 366 7.05 7.56 -7.68
CA LEU A 366 6.11 8.09 -8.67
C LEU A 366 5.18 7.00 -9.24
N LEU A 367 5.70 5.82 -9.54
CA LEU A 367 4.91 4.67 -9.99
C LEU A 367 3.96 4.18 -8.89
N GLY A 368 4.42 4.12 -7.64
CA GLY A 368 3.58 3.82 -6.49
C GLY A 368 2.42 4.81 -6.36
N LEU A 369 2.72 6.11 -6.48
CA LEU A 369 1.71 7.18 -6.48
C LEU A 369 0.71 6.96 -7.63
N TYR A 370 1.21 6.78 -8.86
CA TYR A 370 0.39 6.52 -10.03
C TYR A 370 -0.55 5.32 -9.82
N MET A 371 -0.04 4.17 -9.37
CA MET A 371 -0.83 2.96 -9.16
C MET A 371 -1.96 3.21 -8.15
N VAL A 372 -1.67 3.92 -7.08
CA VAL A 372 -2.66 4.18 -6.04
C VAL A 372 -3.71 5.22 -6.47
N PHE A 373 -3.33 6.28 -7.20
CA PHE A 373 -4.30 7.25 -7.71
C PHE A 373 -5.17 6.69 -8.85
N SER A 374 -4.57 5.93 -9.76
CA SER A 374 -5.29 5.38 -10.92
C SER A 374 -6.17 4.17 -10.58
N HIS A 375 -5.73 3.29 -9.68
CA HIS A 375 -6.41 2.03 -9.38
C HIS A 375 -6.91 1.93 -7.92
N GLY A 376 -6.31 2.66 -6.99
CA GLY A 376 -6.67 2.65 -5.57
C GLY A 376 -7.82 3.59 -5.22
N ILE A 377 -7.76 4.87 -5.60
CA ILE A 377 -8.79 5.86 -5.23
C ILE A 377 -10.13 5.61 -5.93
N ARG A 378 -10.11 5.01 -7.13
CA ARG A 378 -11.32 4.62 -7.86
C ARG A 378 -12.09 3.47 -7.21
N LYS A 379 -11.46 2.74 -6.27
CA LYS A 379 -12.12 1.70 -5.49
C LYS A 379 -12.51 2.27 -4.14
N GLU A 380 -13.78 2.13 -3.77
CA GLU A 380 -14.25 2.47 -2.44
C GLU A 380 -13.54 1.60 -1.38
N GLY A 381 -13.30 2.16 -0.18
CA GLY A 381 -12.68 1.44 0.93
C GLY A 381 -11.14 1.43 0.93
N SER A 382 -10.56 0.23 0.88
CA SER A 382 -9.13 -0.06 1.13
C SER A 382 -8.15 0.80 0.31
N GLY A 383 -8.46 1.05 -0.96
CA GLY A 383 -7.61 1.82 -1.87
C GLY A 383 -7.42 3.30 -1.46
N ARG A 384 -8.42 3.92 -0.81
CA ARG A 384 -8.32 5.29 -0.29
C ARG A 384 -7.37 5.39 0.90
N THR A 385 -7.44 4.42 1.82
CA THR A 385 -6.54 4.35 2.99
C THR A 385 -5.09 4.18 2.55
N MET A 386 -4.85 3.30 1.58
CA MET A 386 -3.53 3.08 0.99
C MET A 386 -3.00 4.31 0.27
N ALA A 387 -3.87 5.08 -0.40
CA ALA A 387 -3.55 6.36 -1.04
C ALA A 387 -3.06 7.39 -0.05
N LEU A 388 -3.76 7.52 1.07
CA LEU A 388 -3.36 8.44 2.12
C LEU A 388 -1.98 8.09 2.69
N GLY A 389 -1.73 6.80 2.95
CA GLY A 389 -0.40 6.32 3.37
C GLY A 389 0.71 6.61 2.35
N MET A 390 0.44 6.42 1.06
CA MET A 390 1.39 6.70 -0.02
C MET A 390 1.64 8.22 -0.19
N ALA A 391 0.60 9.04 -0.03
CA ALA A 391 0.74 10.49 -0.07
C ALA A 391 1.61 10.99 1.10
N MET A 392 1.38 10.49 2.32
CA MET A 392 2.17 10.88 3.49
C MET A 392 3.64 10.46 3.37
N VAL A 393 3.93 9.24 2.93
CA VAL A 393 5.34 8.82 2.76
C VAL A 393 6.04 9.64 1.69
N THR A 394 5.32 10.06 0.65
CA THR A 394 5.85 10.91 -0.41
C THR A 394 6.13 12.32 0.13
N VAL A 395 5.17 12.94 0.82
CA VAL A 395 5.33 14.29 1.38
C VAL A 395 6.43 14.32 2.43
N PHE A 396 6.37 13.46 3.45
CA PHE A 396 7.39 13.42 4.50
C PHE A 396 8.74 12.93 3.97
N GLY A 397 8.75 12.02 2.98
CA GLY A 397 9.98 11.57 2.33
C GLY A 397 10.66 12.68 1.54
N LEU A 398 9.91 13.44 0.73
CA LEU A 398 10.44 14.60 0.01
C LEU A 398 10.91 15.70 0.97
N MET A 399 10.17 15.95 2.06
CA MET A 399 10.57 16.89 3.09
C MET A 399 11.84 16.43 3.81
N ALA A 400 11.97 15.14 4.13
CA ALA A 400 13.18 14.56 4.70
C ALA A 400 14.38 14.67 3.74
N ILE A 401 14.19 14.45 2.44
CA ILE A 401 15.24 14.62 1.42
C ILE A 401 15.66 16.10 1.34
N TYR A 402 14.69 17.02 1.30
CA TYR A 402 14.95 18.46 1.29
C TYR A 402 15.76 18.89 2.51
N GLN A 403 15.32 18.46 3.71
CA GLN A 403 16.04 18.75 4.95
C GLN A 403 17.44 18.12 4.98
N ASN A 404 17.59 16.89 4.48
CA ASN A 404 18.92 16.25 4.41
C ASN A 404 19.92 17.04 3.56
N TRP A 405 19.42 17.73 2.53
CA TRP A 405 20.26 18.46 1.58
C TRP A 405 20.55 19.90 2.02
N TYR A 406 19.54 20.61 2.52
CA TYR A 406 19.60 22.06 2.76
C TYR A 406 19.73 22.42 4.24
N THR A 407 18.75 22.03 5.08
CA THR A 407 18.66 22.51 6.47
C THR A 407 19.41 21.63 7.48
N LYS A 408 19.79 20.40 7.11
CA LYS A 408 20.54 19.39 7.89
C LYS A 408 19.92 18.93 9.21
N GLU A 409 18.86 19.57 9.68
CA GLU A 409 18.16 19.27 10.93
C GLU A 409 16.99 18.30 10.72
N ASP A 410 16.79 17.38 11.67
CA ASP A 410 15.62 16.49 11.84
C ASP A 410 15.20 15.59 10.66
N ALA A 411 15.93 15.56 9.56
CA ALA A 411 15.63 14.73 8.38
C ALA A 411 15.42 13.24 8.70
N GLY A 412 16.13 12.70 9.70
CA GLY A 412 15.98 11.33 10.17
C GLY A 412 14.63 11.07 10.85
N GLN A 413 14.16 12.03 11.65
CA GLN A 413 12.89 11.94 12.39
C GLN A 413 11.69 12.03 11.44
N LEU A 414 11.74 12.92 10.44
CA LEU A 414 10.70 12.98 9.39
C LEU A 414 10.64 11.71 8.56
N ALA A 415 11.80 11.14 8.19
CA ALA A 415 11.84 9.87 7.47
C ALA A 415 11.26 8.72 8.30
N MET A 416 11.57 8.67 9.60
CA MET A 416 10.99 7.70 10.54
C MET A 416 9.46 7.85 10.61
N LEU A 417 8.96 9.08 10.72
CA LEU A 417 7.53 9.38 10.72
C LEU A 417 6.86 8.92 9.43
N ALA A 418 7.51 9.17 8.29
CA ALA A 418 7.05 8.73 6.96
C ALA A 418 6.87 7.21 6.93
N PHE A 419 7.86 6.45 7.41
CA PHE A 419 7.82 4.99 7.42
C PHE A 419 6.76 4.43 8.38
N VAL A 420 6.64 4.98 9.58
CA VAL A 420 5.61 4.57 10.56
C VAL A 420 4.21 4.86 10.02
N ALA A 421 3.98 6.08 9.50
CA ALA A 421 2.71 6.44 8.90
C ALA A 421 2.39 5.52 7.72
N PHE A 422 3.34 5.31 6.81
CA PHE A 422 3.17 4.39 5.70
C PHE A 422 2.79 2.98 6.17
N GLY A 423 3.56 2.39 7.08
CA GLY A 423 3.32 1.05 7.61
C GLY A 423 1.93 0.91 8.24
N LEU A 424 1.50 1.90 9.03
CA LEU A 424 0.18 1.89 9.66
C LEU A 424 -0.94 1.95 8.61
N PHE A 425 -0.90 2.93 7.69
CA PHE A 425 -1.96 3.10 6.69
C PHE A 425 -2.03 1.92 5.72
N GLN A 426 -0.89 1.36 5.33
CA GLN A 426 -0.88 0.16 4.50
C GLN A 426 -1.39 -1.07 5.26
N ALA A 427 -1.05 -1.27 6.53
CA ALA A 427 -1.57 -2.37 7.34
C ALA A 427 -3.11 -2.30 7.47
N VAL A 428 -3.67 -1.11 7.73
CA VAL A 428 -5.12 -0.90 7.77
C VAL A 428 -5.74 -1.14 6.39
N GLY A 429 -5.13 -0.62 5.32
CA GLY A 429 -5.60 -0.85 3.96
C GLY A 429 -5.64 -2.33 3.61
N VAL A 430 -4.58 -3.07 3.92
CA VAL A 430 -4.51 -4.52 3.68
C VAL A 430 -5.58 -5.27 4.46
N ALA A 431 -5.84 -4.90 5.72
CA ALA A 431 -6.91 -5.48 6.53
C ALA A 431 -8.31 -5.18 5.95
N GLN A 432 -8.55 -3.95 5.47
CA GLN A 432 -9.79 -3.56 4.80
C GLN A 432 -10.00 -4.38 3.52
N ARG A 433 -8.96 -4.53 2.70
CA ARG A 433 -9.01 -5.35 1.47
C ARG A 433 -9.34 -6.81 1.76
N HIS A 434 -8.77 -7.36 2.83
CA HIS A 434 -9.08 -8.74 3.24
C HIS A 434 -10.56 -8.88 3.60
N ASN A 435 -11.12 -7.94 4.36
CA ASN A 435 -12.54 -7.93 4.70
C ASN A 435 -13.43 -7.78 3.46
N GLU A 436 -13.07 -6.89 2.52
CA GLU A 436 -13.76 -6.73 1.24
C GLU A 436 -13.74 -8.03 0.41
N SER A 437 -12.65 -8.79 0.46
CA SER A 437 -12.53 -10.09 -0.23
C SER A 437 -13.46 -11.13 0.38
N ILE A 438 -13.47 -11.25 1.71
CA ILE A 438 -14.36 -12.18 2.43
C ILE A 438 -15.82 -11.87 2.14
N GLN A 439 -16.21 -10.59 2.16
CA GLN A 439 -17.58 -10.18 1.85
C GLN A 439 -17.99 -10.55 0.42
N LYS A 440 -17.08 -10.40 -0.56
CA LYS A 440 -17.34 -10.81 -1.94
C LYS A 440 -17.48 -12.32 -2.08
N GLU A 441 -16.64 -13.09 -1.40
CA GLU A 441 -16.73 -14.55 -1.38
C GLU A 441 -18.04 -15.02 -0.77
N GLN A 442 -18.46 -14.44 0.37
CA GLN A 442 -19.74 -14.73 1.01
C GLN A 442 -20.93 -14.39 0.10
N GLU A 443 -20.89 -13.22 -0.57
CA GLU A 443 -21.94 -12.83 -1.50
C GLU A 443 -21.99 -13.76 -2.71
N LEU A 444 -20.86 -14.17 -3.27
CA LEU A 444 -20.79 -15.12 -4.37
C LEU A 444 -21.31 -16.50 -3.95
N SER A 445 -20.93 -16.98 -2.77
CA SER A 445 -21.42 -18.24 -2.20
C SER A 445 -22.93 -18.18 -1.98
N ARG A 446 -23.46 -17.06 -1.49
CA ARG A 446 -24.90 -16.85 -1.32
C ARG A 446 -25.65 -16.86 -2.65
N ARG A 447 -25.10 -16.22 -3.69
CA ARG A 447 -25.67 -16.24 -5.05
C ARG A 447 -25.68 -17.65 -5.63
N LEU A 448 -24.59 -18.40 -5.48
CA LEU A 448 -24.49 -19.79 -5.91
C LEU A 448 -25.50 -20.69 -5.18
N GLN A 449 -25.66 -20.50 -3.87
CA GLN A 449 -26.64 -21.26 -3.09
C GLN A 449 -28.07 -20.96 -3.54
N LYS A 450 -28.44 -19.69 -3.72
CA LYS A 450 -29.77 -19.31 -4.22
C LYS A 450 -30.06 -19.89 -5.60
N SER A 451 -29.08 -19.86 -6.51
CA SER A 451 -29.21 -20.47 -7.84
C SER A 451 -29.43 -21.99 -7.76
N ARG A 452 -28.71 -22.69 -6.87
CA ARG A 452 -28.92 -24.13 -6.63
C ARG A 452 -30.30 -24.44 -6.03
N GLU A 453 -30.75 -23.65 -5.05
CA GLU A 453 -32.07 -23.81 -4.43
C GLU A 453 -33.19 -23.60 -5.47
N ALA A 454 -33.08 -22.56 -6.31
CA ALA A 454 -34.01 -22.32 -7.41
C ALA A 454 -34.06 -23.50 -8.39
N LEU A 455 -32.90 -24.01 -8.82
CA LEU A 455 -32.82 -25.17 -9.71
C LEU A 455 -33.42 -26.43 -9.08
N SER A 456 -33.18 -26.64 -7.77
CA SER A 456 -33.76 -27.77 -7.04
C SER A 456 -35.28 -27.68 -6.94
N HIS A 457 -35.80 -26.49 -6.61
CA HIS A 457 -37.25 -26.24 -6.59
C HIS A 457 -37.89 -26.50 -7.96
N GLN A 458 -37.22 -26.06 -9.02
CA GLN A 458 -37.70 -26.29 -10.38
C GLN A 458 -37.72 -27.78 -10.73
N ARG A 459 -36.67 -28.54 -10.40
CA ARG A 459 -36.66 -30.01 -10.59
C ARG A 459 -37.78 -30.70 -9.82
N GLN A 460 -37.97 -30.33 -8.56
CA GLN A 460 -39.03 -30.92 -7.73
C GLN A 460 -40.43 -30.60 -8.27
N SER A 461 -40.66 -29.36 -8.72
CA SER A 461 -41.93 -28.98 -9.34
C SER A 461 -42.19 -29.81 -10.60
N LEU A 462 -41.17 -29.99 -11.44
CA LEU A 462 -41.28 -30.79 -12.66
C LEU A 462 -41.58 -32.26 -12.36
N GLU A 463 -40.90 -32.84 -11.35
CA GLU A 463 -41.18 -34.20 -10.88
C GLU A 463 -42.60 -34.36 -10.33
N ASN A 464 -43.08 -33.40 -9.54
CA ASN A 464 -44.44 -33.39 -9.01
C ASN A 464 -45.49 -33.29 -10.14
N ASP A 465 -45.28 -32.39 -11.10
CA ASP A 465 -46.17 -32.23 -12.27
C ASP A 465 -46.22 -33.51 -13.13
N LEU A 466 -45.08 -34.17 -13.31
CA LEU A 466 -44.98 -35.49 -13.95
C LEU A 466 -45.76 -36.54 -13.17
N HIS A 467 -45.56 -36.63 -11.86
CA HIS A 467 -46.25 -37.57 -10.98
C HIS A 467 -47.77 -37.37 -11.00
N ASP A 468 -48.26 -36.13 -10.90
CA ASP A 468 -49.69 -35.85 -10.83
C ASP A 468 -50.40 -36.08 -12.18
N SER A 469 -49.78 -35.62 -13.27
CA SER A 469 -50.37 -35.71 -14.61
C SER A 469 -50.35 -37.12 -15.20
N LEU A 470 -49.31 -37.91 -14.93
CA LEU A 470 -49.21 -39.31 -15.39
C LEU A 470 -49.80 -40.27 -14.38
N GLY A 471 -49.54 -40.07 -13.10
CA GLY A 471 -49.96 -40.98 -12.03
C GLY A 471 -51.48 -41.12 -11.99
N SER A 472 -52.21 -40.01 -11.99
CA SER A 472 -53.69 -40.04 -12.00
C SER A 472 -54.24 -40.77 -13.22
N ARG A 473 -53.73 -40.47 -14.41
CA ARG A 473 -54.17 -41.10 -15.67
C ARG A 473 -53.82 -42.58 -15.73
N LEU A 474 -52.65 -42.98 -15.26
CA LEU A 474 -52.25 -44.39 -15.20
C LEU A 474 -53.13 -45.17 -14.21
N VAL A 475 -53.50 -44.55 -13.09
CA VAL A 475 -54.44 -45.12 -12.12
C VAL A 475 -55.84 -45.28 -12.74
N ASP A 476 -56.36 -44.25 -13.42
CA ASP A 476 -57.66 -44.30 -14.10
C ASP A 476 -57.67 -45.38 -15.19
N LEU A 477 -56.59 -45.49 -15.96
CA LEU A 477 -56.43 -46.47 -17.02
C LEU A 477 -56.36 -47.90 -16.46
N LYS A 478 -55.65 -48.09 -15.34
CA LYS A 478 -55.63 -49.36 -14.60
C LYS A 478 -57.03 -49.73 -14.08
N LEU A 479 -57.73 -48.79 -13.45
CA LEU A 479 -59.10 -48.99 -12.95
C LEU A 479 -60.09 -49.36 -14.06
N GLN A 480 -59.94 -48.78 -15.25
CA GLN A 480 -60.77 -49.13 -16.40
C GLN A 480 -60.43 -50.50 -16.97
N ALA A 481 -59.16 -50.88 -16.98
CA ALA A 481 -58.71 -52.19 -17.45
C ALA A 481 -59.19 -53.34 -16.54
N ASP A 482 -59.31 -53.09 -15.22
CA ASP A 482 -59.74 -54.09 -14.22
C ASP A 482 -61.27 -54.29 -14.15
N LYS A 483 -62.08 -53.61 -14.98
CA LYS A 483 -63.54 -53.81 -15.01
C LYS A 483 -63.93 -55.13 -15.70
N ASP A 484 -64.98 -55.79 -15.23
CA ASP A 484 -65.51 -57.06 -15.78
C ASP A 484 -65.87 -57.01 -17.29
N ARG A 485 -66.19 -55.83 -17.82
CA ARG A 485 -66.34 -55.55 -19.27
C ARG A 485 -65.68 -54.20 -19.61
N PRO A 486 -64.40 -54.20 -19.98
CA PRO A 486 -63.69 -52.97 -20.30
C PRO A 486 -64.09 -52.46 -21.70
N ASP A 487 -64.30 -51.15 -21.81
CA ASP A 487 -64.47 -50.47 -23.10
C ASP A 487 -63.09 -50.32 -23.76
N LEU A 488 -62.82 -51.19 -24.73
CA LEU A 488 -61.54 -51.27 -25.42
C LEU A 488 -61.23 -50.02 -26.26
N GLU A 489 -62.24 -49.32 -26.80
CA GLU A 489 -62.01 -48.07 -27.55
C GLU A 489 -61.64 -46.92 -26.62
N SER A 490 -62.35 -46.80 -25.49
CA SER A 490 -62.06 -45.78 -24.47
C SER A 490 -60.67 -46.01 -23.83
N LEU A 491 -60.32 -47.26 -23.51
CA LEU A 491 -58.99 -47.62 -23.02
C LEU A 491 -57.88 -47.28 -24.03
N ARG A 492 -58.08 -47.60 -25.31
CA ARG A 492 -57.10 -47.30 -26.35
C ARG A 492 -56.92 -45.80 -26.55
N SER A 493 -58.00 -45.03 -26.49
CA SER A 493 -57.98 -43.57 -26.56
C SER A 493 -57.26 -42.95 -25.36
N GLN A 494 -57.55 -43.40 -24.14
CA GLN A 494 -56.87 -42.94 -22.93
C GLN A 494 -55.39 -43.33 -22.90
N LEU A 495 -55.04 -44.53 -23.38
CA LEU A 495 -53.64 -44.97 -23.51
C LEU A 495 -52.88 -44.12 -24.50
N SER A 496 -53.45 -43.83 -25.68
CA SER A 496 -52.84 -42.93 -26.66
C SER A 496 -52.64 -41.54 -26.06
N THR A 497 -53.66 -41.00 -25.40
CA THR A 497 -53.58 -39.66 -24.78
C THR A 497 -52.51 -39.61 -23.68
N THR A 498 -52.40 -40.66 -22.87
CA THR A 498 -51.41 -40.75 -21.79
C THR A 498 -50.00 -40.93 -22.35
N TYR A 499 -49.85 -41.71 -23.42
CA TYR A 499 -48.59 -41.86 -24.16
C TYR A 499 -48.13 -40.55 -24.80
N ASP A 500 -49.03 -39.81 -25.45
CA ASP A 500 -48.72 -38.52 -26.07
C ASP A 500 -48.35 -37.47 -25.02
N LEU A 501 -49.02 -37.47 -23.88
CA LEU A 501 -48.68 -36.63 -22.73
C LEU A 501 -47.28 -36.97 -22.18
N PHE A 502 -46.98 -38.26 -21.97
CA PHE A 502 -45.69 -38.71 -21.48
C PHE A 502 -44.56 -38.34 -22.45
N ARG A 503 -44.77 -38.60 -23.74
CA ARG A 503 -43.82 -38.24 -24.80
C ARG A 503 -43.61 -36.73 -24.86
N GLY A 504 -44.68 -35.94 -24.73
CA GLY A 504 -44.60 -34.47 -24.66
C GLY A 504 -43.77 -33.98 -23.49
N GLN A 505 -43.90 -34.59 -22.31
CA GLN A 505 -43.11 -34.24 -21.13
C GLN A 505 -41.64 -34.64 -21.26
N LEU A 506 -41.35 -35.84 -21.79
CA LEU A 506 -39.96 -36.27 -22.07
C LEU A 506 -39.26 -35.32 -23.04
N LEU A 507 -39.95 -34.90 -24.11
CA LEU A 507 -39.41 -33.92 -25.06
C LEU A 507 -39.16 -32.57 -24.39
N PHE A 508 -40.04 -32.12 -23.50
CA PHE A 508 -39.83 -30.89 -22.75
C PHE A 508 -38.62 -30.97 -21.80
N MET A 509 -38.40 -32.11 -21.15
CA MET A 509 -37.20 -32.35 -20.33
C MET A 509 -35.93 -32.34 -21.18
N GLU A 510 -35.99 -32.93 -22.38
CA GLU A 510 -34.89 -32.91 -23.34
C GLU A 510 -34.57 -31.47 -23.80
N ASP A 511 -35.60 -30.70 -24.13
CA ASP A 511 -35.48 -29.29 -24.57
C ASP A 511 -34.90 -28.41 -23.46
N LEU A 512 -35.31 -28.62 -22.20
CA LEU A 512 -34.70 -27.99 -21.02
C LEU A 512 -33.20 -28.33 -20.93
N GLY A 513 -32.83 -29.58 -21.16
CA GLY A 513 -31.44 -30.04 -21.21
C GLY A 513 -30.62 -29.38 -22.32
N TYR A 514 -31.19 -29.21 -23.51
CA TYR A 514 -30.53 -28.49 -24.62
C TYR A 514 -30.37 -27.00 -24.34
N SER A 515 -31.35 -26.39 -23.67
CA SER A 515 -31.29 -24.97 -23.30
C SER A 515 -30.13 -24.62 -22.38
N ALA A 516 -29.62 -25.61 -21.63
CA ALA A 516 -28.43 -25.47 -20.81
C ALA A 516 -27.17 -25.13 -21.64
N ARG A 517 -27.13 -25.54 -22.92
CA ARG A 517 -25.99 -25.35 -23.82
C ARG A 517 -26.20 -24.20 -24.80
N ASP A 518 -27.36 -24.14 -25.44
CA ASP A 518 -27.76 -23.02 -26.32
C ASP A 518 -29.25 -22.73 -26.10
N PRO A 519 -29.60 -21.66 -25.35
CA PRO A 519 -30.99 -21.37 -25.00
C PRO A 519 -31.84 -21.04 -26.22
N LEU A 520 -31.29 -20.32 -27.20
CA LEU A 520 -32.05 -19.84 -28.35
C LEU A 520 -32.30 -20.94 -29.38
N ASP A 521 -31.29 -21.76 -29.63
CA ASP A 521 -31.45 -22.92 -30.52
C ASP A 521 -32.38 -23.97 -29.89
N ALA A 522 -32.33 -24.16 -28.57
CA ALA A 522 -33.26 -25.04 -27.86
C ALA A 522 -34.73 -24.59 -28.03
N ILE A 523 -35.02 -23.29 -27.90
CA ILE A 523 -36.35 -22.73 -28.14
C ILE A 523 -36.77 -22.96 -29.59
N GLN A 524 -35.89 -22.68 -30.54
CA GLN A 524 -36.18 -22.84 -31.97
C GLN A 524 -36.48 -24.31 -32.32
N ILE A 525 -35.67 -25.25 -31.82
CA ILE A 525 -35.88 -26.69 -32.02
C ILE A 525 -37.20 -27.14 -31.39
N SER A 526 -37.48 -26.70 -30.17
CA SER A 526 -38.73 -27.04 -29.46
C SER A 526 -39.96 -26.60 -30.25
N VAL A 527 -39.98 -25.36 -30.76
CA VAL A 527 -41.08 -24.86 -31.60
C VAL A 527 -41.18 -25.67 -32.90
N LEU A 528 -40.09 -25.83 -33.65
CA LEU A 528 -40.09 -26.57 -34.92
C LEU A 528 -40.59 -28.01 -34.75
N ARG A 529 -40.11 -28.71 -33.71
CA ARG A 529 -40.47 -30.10 -33.40
C ARG A 529 -41.97 -30.25 -33.14
N ARG A 530 -42.59 -29.31 -32.42
CA ARG A 530 -44.02 -29.34 -32.10
C ARG A 530 -44.92 -29.07 -33.30
N TYR A 531 -44.54 -28.17 -34.19
CA TYR A 531 -45.27 -27.93 -35.44
C TYR A 531 -45.12 -29.09 -36.43
N ALA A 532 -43.93 -29.67 -36.52
CA ALA A 532 -43.68 -30.86 -37.35
C ALA A 532 -44.52 -32.08 -36.90
N ALA A 533 -44.75 -32.24 -35.60
CA ALA A 533 -45.55 -33.34 -35.06
C ALA A 533 -47.03 -33.33 -35.50
N VAL A 534 -47.55 -32.18 -35.94
CA VAL A 534 -48.91 -32.03 -36.46
C VAL A 534 -48.93 -31.62 -37.94
N GLU A 535 -47.81 -31.80 -38.64
CA GLU A 535 -47.65 -31.50 -40.07
C GLU A 535 -48.03 -30.05 -40.46
N ARG A 536 -47.81 -29.09 -39.55
CA ARG A 536 -48.07 -27.66 -39.80
C ARG A 536 -46.77 -26.89 -40.00
N GLU A 537 -46.75 -25.96 -40.95
CA GLU A 537 -45.56 -25.13 -41.21
C GLU A 537 -45.40 -23.97 -40.21
N VAL A 538 -44.17 -23.74 -39.77
CA VAL A 538 -43.78 -22.58 -38.95
C VAL A 538 -42.48 -21.97 -39.44
N ARG A 539 -42.42 -20.63 -39.51
CA ARG A 539 -41.16 -19.88 -39.67
C ARG A 539 -40.81 -19.17 -38.37
N PHE A 540 -39.77 -19.67 -37.71
CA PHE A 540 -39.17 -19.04 -36.54
C PHE A 540 -37.91 -18.28 -36.95
N ARG A 541 -37.83 -16.97 -36.65
CA ARG A 541 -36.65 -16.15 -36.96
C ARG A 541 -36.18 -15.35 -35.75
N ILE A 542 -34.87 -15.43 -35.50
CA ILE A 542 -34.14 -14.56 -34.58
C ILE A 542 -33.23 -13.69 -35.44
N ASP A 543 -33.30 -12.37 -35.30
CA ASP A 543 -32.38 -11.46 -35.99
C ASP A 543 -30.98 -11.58 -35.38
N GLY A 544 -29.94 -11.73 -36.21
CA GLY A 544 -28.56 -11.94 -35.75
C GLY A 544 -28.02 -10.80 -34.89
N ALA A 545 -28.50 -9.57 -35.12
CA ALA A 545 -28.14 -8.40 -34.32
C ALA A 545 -28.65 -8.48 -32.86
N HIS A 546 -29.66 -9.32 -32.59
CA HIS A 546 -30.29 -9.46 -31.28
C HIS A 546 -29.83 -10.71 -30.51
N ARG A 547 -29.11 -11.64 -31.17
CA ARG A 547 -28.78 -12.96 -30.60
C ARG A 547 -27.96 -12.86 -29.30
N LEU A 548 -26.85 -12.12 -29.30
CA LEU A 548 -25.97 -11.96 -28.13
C LEU A 548 -26.69 -11.33 -26.92
N ALA A 549 -27.52 -10.31 -27.15
CA ALA A 549 -28.26 -9.65 -26.09
C ALA A 549 -29.40 -10.53 -25.53
N LEU A 550 -30.01 -11.38 -26.37
CA LEU A 550 -30.97 -12.38 -25.94
C LEU A 550 -30.31 -13.52 -25.15
N GLU A 551 -29.11 -13.96 -25.54
CA GLU A 551 -28.31 -14.94 -24.78
C GLU A 551 -27.92 -14.40 -23.40
N GLU A 552 -27.53 -13.13 -23.31
CA GLU A 552 -27.25 -12.47 -22.02
C GLU A 552 -28.51 -12.35 -21.15
N PHE A 553 -29.67 -12.06 -21.75
CA PHE A 553 -30.94 -12.03 -21.05
C PHE A 553 -31.36 -13.41 -20.50
N LEU A 554 -31.13 -14.47 -21.28
CA LEU A 554 -31.46 -15.86 -20.93
C LEU A 554 -30.33 -16.57 -20.15
N PHE A 555 -29.32 -15.84 -19.68
CA PHE A 555 -28.19 -16.39 -18.94
C PHE A 555 -28.62 -17.04 -17.62
N ASP A 556 -29.57 -16.42 -16.93
CA ASP A 556 -30.14 -16.96 -15.69
C ASP A 556 -31.02 -18.20 -15.98
N ASP A 557 -30.75 -19.30 -15.27
CA ASP A 557 -31.42 -20.58 -15.48
C ASP A 557 -32.94 -20.49 -15.23
N ALA A 558 -33.38 -19.69 -14.25
CA ALA A 558 -34.80 -19.52 -13.95
C ALA A 558 -35.50 -18.74 -15.07
N THR A 559 -34.93 -17.61 -15.49
CA THR A 559 -35.45 -16.79 -16.59
C THR A 559 -35.57 -17.60 -17.89
N ARG A 560 -34.58 -18.46 -18.17
CA ARG A 560 -34.57 -19.33 -19.36
C ARG A 560 -35.70 -20.36 -19.35
N ALA A 561 -35.92 -21.00 -18.21
CA ALA A 561 -36.97 -21.99 -18.04
C ALA A 561 -38.37 -21.37 -18.14
N ASP A 562 -38.59 -20.24 -17.47
CA ASP A 562 -39.85 -19.50 -17.56
C ASP A 562 -40.14 -19.07 -19.00
N PHE A 563 -39.12 -18.60 -19.71
CA PHE A 563 -39.24 -18.22 -21.10
C PHE A 563 -39.58 -19.42 -22.00
N LEU A 564 -38.93 -20.57 -21.82
CA LEU A 564 -39.26 -21.81 -22.52
C LEU A 564 -40.70 -22.26 -22.26
N GLN A 565 -41.17 -22.18 -21.02
CA GLN A 565 -42.54 -22.53 -20.66
C GLN A 565 -43.55 -21.58 -21.31
N LEU A 566 -43.27 -20.28 -21.32
CA LEU A 566 -44.09 -19.29 -22.00
C LEU A 566 -44.16 -19.54 -23.51
N MET A 567 -43.03 -19.83 -24.14
CA MET A 567 -42.97 -20.22 -25.55
C MET A 567 -43.78 -21.49 -25.83
N ARG A 568 -43.73 -22.47 -24.92
CA ARG A 568 -44.52 -23.69 -25.00
C ARG A 568 -46.01 -23.40 -24.95
N GLU A 569 -46.48 -22.59 -24.00
CA GLU A 569 -47.90 -22.26 -23.89
C GLU A 569 -48.41 -21.48 -25.11
N LEU A 570 -47.63 -20.52 -25.63
CA LEU A 570 -47.96 -19.81 -26.88
C LEU A 570 -48.06 -20.77 -28.07
N CYS A 571 -47.13 -21.71 -28.17
CA CYS A 571 -47.13 -22.71 -29.23
C CYS A 571 -48.35 -23.65 -29.10
N THR A 572 -48.70 -24.09 -27.89
CA THR A 572 -49.90 -24.89 -27.63
C THR A 572 -51.16 -24.15 -28.08
N ASN A 573 -51.28 -22.87 -27.73
CA ASN A 573 -52.43 -22.05 -28.10
C ASN A 573 -52.55 -21.89 -29.62
N ASP A 574 -51.45 -21.62 -30.33
CA ASP A 574 -51.50 -21.53 -31.78
C ASP A 574 -51.80 -22.87 -32.45
N LEU A 575 -51.22 -23.97 -31.98
CA LEU A 575 -51.55 -25.29 -32.53
C LEU A 575 -53.02 -25.66 -32.33
N LYS A 576 -53.65 -25.18 -31.26
CA LYS A 576 -55.06 -25.44 -30.94
C LYS A 576 -56.03 -24.57 -31.74
N TYR A 577 -55.71 -23.30 -31.95
CA TYR A 577 -56.66 -22.30 -32.49
C TYR A 577 -56.27 -21.72 -33.85
N GLY A 578 -54.99 -21.81 -34.22
CA GLY A 578 -54.48 -21.25 -35.46
C GLY A 578 -54.51 -22.24 -36.63
N ARG A 579 -54.54 -21.69 -37.84
CA ARG A 579 -54.45 -22.42 -39.12
C ARG A 579 -53.37 -21.83 -40.02
N GLY A 580 -53.02 -22.58 -41.07
CA GLY A 580 -52.01 -22.18 -42.06
C GLY A 580 -50.60 -22.00 -41.47
N GLU A 581 -49.72 -21.37 -42.25
CA GLU A 581 -48.35 -21.07 -41.84
C GLU A 581 -48.33 -20.10 -40.63
N SER A 582 -47.58 -20.45 -39.58
CA SER A 582 -47.34 -19.56 -38.45
C SER A 582 -45.97 -18.88 -38.55
N ARG A 583 -45.89 -17.58 -38.28
CA ARG A 583 -44.64 -16.80 -38.36
C ARG A 583 -44.31 -16.17 -37.03
N TRP A 584 -43.12 -16.48 -36.51
CA TRP A 584 -42.64 -16.05 -35.21
C TRP A 584 -41.34 -15.27 -35.39
N ARG A 585 -41.25 -14.10 -34.75
CA ARG A 585 -40.05 -13.27 -34.75
C ARG A 585 -39.70 -12.85 -33.33
N LEU A 586 -38.47 -13.12 -32.91
CA LEU A 586 -37.94 -12.71 -31.61
C LEU A 586 -36.92 -11.59 -31.76
N SER A 587 -37.04 -10.54 -30.96
CA SER A 587 -36.14 -9.38 -30.93
C SER A 587 -36.00 -8.80 -29.52
N ILE A 588 -34.94 -8.04 -29.27
CA ILE A 588 -34.73 -7.35 -28.00
C ILE A 588 -34.35 -5.88 -28.24
N ARG A 589 -35.02 -4.95 -27.56
CA ARG A 589 -34.70 -3.51 -27.56
C ARG A 589 -34.88 -2.93 -26.17
N ASP A 590 -33.91 -2.14 -25.71
CA ASP A 590 -33.96 -1.44 -24.41
C ASP A 590 -34.28 -2.36 -23.20
N GLY A 591 -33.76 -3.60 -23.23
CA GLY A 591 -34.02 -4.60 -22.19
C GLY A 591 -35.40 -5.27 -22.25
N ILE A 592 -36.22 -4.94 -23.25
CA ILE A 592 -37.54 -5.54 -23.48
C ILE A 592 -37.44 -6.57 -24.60
N VAL A 593 -37.78 -7.81 -24.28
CA VAL A 593 -37.90 -8.92 -25.25
C VAL A 593 -39.27 -8.82 -25.92
N ARG A 594 -39.27 -8.79 -27.26
CA ARG A 594 -40.47 -8.74 -28.08
C ARG A 594 -40.57 -9.97 -28.96
N LEU A 595 -41.68 -10.70 -28.81
CA LEU A 595 -42.06 -11.81 -29.67
C LEU A 595 -43.28 -11.40 -30.52
N ASP A 596 -43.08 -11.31 -31.83
CA ASP A 596 -44.17 -11.06 -32.78
C ASP A 596 -44.60 -12.40 -33.40
N GLN A 597 -45.84 -12.82 -33.14
CA GLN A 597 -46.45 -14.02 -33.69
C GLN A 597 -47.59 -13.64 -34.66
N MET A 598 -47.60 -14.24 -35.86
CA MET A 598 -48.63 -14.03 -36.88
C MET A 598 -49.14 -15.38 -37.39
N ASN A 599 -50.45 -15.60 -37.33
CA ASN A 599 -51.15 -16.81 -37.72
C ASN A 599 -52.58 -16.48 -38.22
N LEU A 600 -53.22 -17.41 -38.92
CA LEU A 600 -54.65 -17.32 -39.26
C LEU A 600 -55.49 -17.94 -38.13
N VAL A 601 -56.65 -17.36 -37.82
CA VAL A 601 -57.56 -17.84 -36.75
C VAL A 601 -59.00 -17.89 -37.29
N GLY A 602 -59.72 -19.02 -37.16
CA GLY A 602 -61.14 -19.15 -37.56
C GLY A 602 -61.55 -20.50 -38.20
N GLU A 603 -62.88 -20.75 -38.26
CA GLU A 603 -63.52 -21.91 -38.95
C GLU A 603 -63.63 -21.69 -40.49
N PRO A 604 -63.80 -22.76 -41.31
CA PRO A 604 -63.66 -22.70 -42.77
C PRO A 604 -64.59 -21.71 -43.48
#